data_AF-A0AAP9HC92-F1
#
_entry.id   AF-A0AAP9HC92-F1
#
_cell.length_a   1.000
_cell.length_b   1.000
_cell.length_c   1.000
_cell.angle_alpha   90.00
_cell.angle_beta   90.00
_cell.angle_gamma   90.00
#
_symmetry.space_group_name_H-M   'P 1'
#
loop_
_entity.id
_entity.type
_entity.pdbx_description
1 polymer ?
#
loop_
_entity_poly.entity_id
_entity_poly.type
_entity_poly.pdbx_seq_one_letter_code
_entity_poly.pdbx_strand_id
1 'polypeptide(L)'
;MYILYLLAYWYTYSKWYILGSWFITHILNIAFKKLWLSPLLINAVALIVLALGIYFKMIQGKEVGASVLNVYMPVVFASIVMNTIVYLYRRIKQKIKSR
;
A
#
# COMPACT_ATOMS: atom_id res chain seq x y z
N MET A 1 -2.59 -14.78 -14.67
CA MET A 1 -1.28 -14.92 -14.00
C MET A 1 -1.51 -15.40 -12.58
N TYR A 2 -0.73 -16.35 -12.08
CA TYR A 2 -0.83 -16.81 -10.69
C TYR A 2 -0.45 -15.67 -9.72
N ILE A 3 -1.19 -15.53 -8.61
CA ILE A 3 -0.98 -14.46 -7.61
C ILE A 3 0.46 -14.44 -7.08
N LEU A 4 1.09 -15.62 -6.94
CA LEU A 4 2.48 -15.77 -6.51
C LEU A 4 3.46 -15.15 -7.50
N TYR A 5 3.18 -15.23 -8.79
CA TYR A 5 4.01 -14.64 -9.84
C TYR A 5 3.93 -13.11 -9.81
N LEU A 6 2.74 -12.56 -9.53
CA LEU A 6 2.54 -11.13 -9.35
C LEU A 6 3.27 -10.61 -8.10
N LEU A 7 3.20 -11.35 -6.99
CA LEU A 7 3.91 -11.01 -5.76
C LEU A 7 5.43 -11.06 -5.94
N ALA A 8 5.94 -12.09 -6.62
CA ALA A 8 7.37 -12.18 -6.95
C ALA A 8 7.82 -11.02 -7.84
N TYR A 9 7.02 -10.67 -8.84
CA TYR A 9 7.26 -9.53 -9.70
C TYR A 9 7.31 -8.20 -8.90
N TRP A 10 6.33 -7.95 -8.03
CA TRP A 10 6.33 -6.76 -7.18
C TRP A 10 7.48 -6.73 -6.18
N TYR A 11 7.91 -7.89 -5.68
CA TYR A 11 9.10 -7.97 -4.84
C TYR A 11 10.36 -7.55 -5.62
N THR A 12 10.48 -7.92 -6.90
CA THR A 12 11.63 -7.54 -7.73
C THR A 12 11.60 -6.05 -8.12
N TYR A 13 10.45 -5.55 -8.60
CA TYR A 13 10.37 -4.23 -9.25
C TYR A 13 9.77 -3.13 -8.37
N SER A 14 9.03 -3.46 -7.32
CA SER A 14 8.26 -2.52 -6.52
C SER A 14 8.69 -2.43 -5.05
N LYS A 15 9.81 -3.07 -4.69
CA LYS A 15 10.31 -3.17 -3.30
C LYS A 15 10.32 -1.84 -2.53
N TRP A 16 10.80 -0.77 -3.17
CA TRP A 16 10.91 0.54 -2.53
C TRP A 16 9.54 1.18 -2.27
N TYR A 17 8.61 1.02 -3.22
CA TYR A 17 7.25 1.51 -3.07
C TYR A 17 6.48 0.77 -1.97
N ILE A 18 6.71 -0.55 -1.84
CA ILE A 18 6.14 -1.37 -0.77
C ILE A 18 6.67 -0.91 0.59
N LEU A 19 7.99 -0.76 0.73
CA LEU A 19 8.62 -0.30 1.97
C LEU A 19 8.15 1.11 2.37
N GLY A 20 8.09 2.03 1.41
CA GLY A 20 7.57 3.38 1.63
C GLY A 20 6.10 3.35 2.07
N SER A 21 5.27 2.54 1.41
CA SER A 21 3.86 2.35 1.77
C SER A 21 3.71 1.81 3.19
N TRP A 22 4.48 0.80 3.59
CA TRP A 22 4.47 0.27 4.96
C TRP A 22 4.84 1.32 5.99
N PHE A 23 5.91 2.08 5.73
CA PHE A 23 6.37 3.14 6.62
C PHE A 23 5.30 4.22 6.81
N ILE A 24 4.72 4.73 5.73
CA ILE A 24 3.65 5.74 5.78
C ILE A 24 2.41 5.17 6.47
N THR A 25 1.99 3.94 6.13
CA THR A 25 0.85 3.27 6.78
C THR A 25 1.04 3.19 8.29
N HIS A 26 2.25 2.87 8.74
CA HIS A 26 2.58 2.80 10.15
C HIS A 26 2.44 4.17 10.84
N ILE A 27 2.98 5.23 10.24
CA ILE A 27 2.85 6.60 10.75
C ILE A 27 1.38 7.01 10.84
N LEU A 28 0.60 6.78 9.78
CA LEU A 28 -0.84 7.10 9.75
C LEU A 28 -1.61 6.34 10.84
N ASN A 29 -1.26 5.07 11.08
CA ASN A 29 -1.87 4.27 12.13
C ASN A 29 -1.57 4.77 13.54
N ILE A 30 -0.42 5.40 13.76
CA ILE A 30 -0.07 6.08 15.01
C ILE A 30 -0.86 7.39 15.13
N ALA A 31 -0.87 8.21 14.07
CA ALA A 31 -1.49 9.53 14.07
C ALA A 31 -3.02 9.49 14.25
N PHE A 32 -3.72 8.69 13.45
CA PHE A 32 -5.18 8.73 13.38
C PHE A 32 -5.88 7.71 14.30
N LYS A 33 -5.14 6.74 14.86
CA LYS A 33 -5.62 5.65 15.72
C LYS A 33 -6.69 4.72 15.10
N LYS A 34 -7.30 5.09 13.97
CA LYS A 34 -8.28 4.33 13.18
C LYS A 34 -7.57 3.56 12.06
N LEU A 35 -7.54 2.24 12.16
CA LEU A 35 -6.84 1.37 11.21
C LEU A 35 -7.40 1.48 9.78
N TRP A 36 -8.72 1.55 9.61
CA TRP A 36 -9.32 1.58 8.26
C TRP A 36 -8.99 2.87 7.48
N LEU A 37 -8.57 3.94 8.16
CA LEU A 37 -8.33 5.23 7.53
C LEU A 37 -7.00 5.25 6.75
N SER A 38 -5.96 4.58 7.27
CA SER A 38 -4.62 4.62 6.67
C SER A 38 -4.59 4.06 5.25
N PRO A 39 -5.17 2.87 4.95
CA PRO A 39 -5.23 2.37 3.57
C PRO A 39 -6.06 3.27 2.65
N LEU A 40 -7.13 3.88 3.16
CA LEU A 40 -8.00 4.77 2.38
C LEU A 40 -7.24 6.03 1.94
N LEU A 41 -6.49 6.65 2.87
CA LEU A 41 -5.67 7.82 2.59
C LEU A 41 -4.55 7.50 1.61
N ILE A 42 -3.86 6.36 1.79
CA ILE A 42 -2.81 5.93 0.86
C ILE A 42 -3.38 5.68 -0.54
N ASN A 43 -4.54 5.05 -0.63
CA ASN A 43 -5.22 4.84 -1.91
C ASN A 43 -5.55 6.18 -2.61
N ALA A 44 -6.11 7.14 -1.87
CA ALA A 44 -6.43 8.45 -2.39
C ALA A 44 -5.18 9.20 -2.87
N VAL A 45 -4.12 9.24 -2.05
CA VAL A 45 -2.85 9.89 -2.40
C VAL A 45 -2.20 9.22 -3.60
N ALA A 46 -2.18 7.89 -3.66
CA ALA A 46 -1.60 7.15 -4.78
C ALA A 46 -2.36 7.39 -6.10
N LEU A 47 -3.70 7.48 -6.06
CA LEU A 47 -4.51 7.89 -7.21
C LEU A 47 -4.20 9.32 -7.65
N ILE A 48 -4.08 10.26 -6.70
CA ILE A 48 -3.73 11.65 -7.01
C ILE A 48 -2.37 11.73 -7.69
N VAL A 49 -1.35 11.06 -7.16
CA VAL A 49 0.00 11.04 -7.74
C VAL A 49 -0.02 10.45 -9.15
N LEU A 50 -0.76 9.35 -9.35
CA LEU A 50 -0.91 8.73 -10.67
C LEU A 50 -1.62 9.68 -11.65
N ALA A 51 -2.72 10.29 -11.23
CA ALA A 51 -3.49 11.23 -12.05
C ALA A 51 -2.67 12.47 -12.42
N LEU A 52 -1.90 13.02 -11.48
CA LEU A 52 -0.99 14.13 -11.72
C LEU A 52 0.13 13.73 -12.69
N GLY A 53 0.71 12.54 -12.54
CA GLY A 53 1.74 12.03 -13.46
C GLY A 53 1.22 11.90 -14.90
N ILE A 54 -0.03 11.46 -15.06
CA ILE A 54 -0.70 11.42 -16.37
C ILE A 54 -0.98 12.84 -16.88
N TYR A 55 -1.53 13.71 -16.04
CA TYR A 55 -1.91 15.08 -16.39
C TYR A 55 -0.71 15.91 -16.86
N PHE A 56 0.41 15.83 -16.14
CA PHE A 56 1.66 16.49 -16.51
C PHE A 56 2.44 15.76 -17.60
N LYS A 57 1.85 14.75 -18.25
CA LYS A 57 2.47 14.02 -19.36
C LYS A 57 3.77 13.31 -18.99
N MET A 58 4.03 13.08 -17.70
CA MET A 58 5.17 12.32 -17.19
C MET A 58 4.98 10.81 -17.36
N ILE A 59 3.74 10.34 -17.52
CA ILE A 59 3.39 8.95 -17.75
C ILE A 59 2.45 8.91 -18.96
N GLN A 60 2.85 8.28 -20.07
CA GLN A 60 2.04 8.27 -21.30
C GLN A 60 1.88 6.88 -21.93
N GLY A 61 0.73 6.66 -22.56
CA GLY A 61 0.46 5.45 -23.35
C GLY A 61 0.63 4.16 -22.54
N LYS A 62 1.52 3.28 -22.99
CA LYS A 62 1.78 1.97 -22.35
C LYS A 62 2.38 2.09 -20.94
N GLU A 63 3.00 3.23 -20.62
CA GLU A 63 3.59 3.47 -19.29
C GLU A 63 2.52 3.62 -18.21
N VAL A 64 1.31 4.05 -18.56
CA VAL A 64 0.20 4.18 -17.60
C VAL A 64 -0.13 2.83 -16.97
N GLY A 65 -0.24 1.79 -17.79
CA GLY A 65 -0.48 0.42 -17.30
C GLY A 65 0.67 -0.09 -16.43
N ALA A 66 1.91 0.21 -16.81
CA ALA A 66 3.09 -0.14 -16.02
C ALA A 66 3.11 0.59 -14.68
N SER A 67 2.81 1.89 -14.62
CA SER A 67 2.74 2.65 -13.37
C SER A 67 1.62 2.15 -12.46
N VAL A 68 0.47 1.78 -13.02
CA VAL A 68 -0.62 1.17 -12.26
C VAL A 68 -0.17 -0.16 -11.63
N LEU A 69 0.42 -1.05 -12.44
CA LEU A 69 0.82 -2.39 -11.98
C LEU A 69 2.06 -2.37 -11.07
N ASN A 70 3.00 -1.45 -11.28
CA ASN A 70 4.31 -1.48 -10.63
C ASN A 70 4.43 -0.50 -9.47
N VAL A 71 3.55 0.49 -9.39
CA VAL A 71 3.58 1.53 -8.35
C VAL A 71 2.28 1.55 -7.59
N TYR A 72 1.17 1.87 -8.25
CA TYR A 72 -0.11 2.07 -7.57
C TYR A 72 -0.60 0.80 -6.85
N MET A 73 -0.74 -0.33 -7.57
CA MET A 73 -1.25 -1.57 -6.99
C MET A 73 -0.38 -2.08 -5.83
N PRO A 74 0.96 -2.16 -5.94
CA PRO A 74 1.83 -2.55 -4.83
C PRO A 74 1.71 -1.65 -3.61
N VAL A 75 1.63 -0.32 -3.81
CA VAL A 75 1.50 0.65 -2.71
C VAL A 75 0.21 0.42 -1.95
N VAL A 76 -0.92 0.34 -2.67
CA VAL A 76 -2.23 0.16 -2.05
C VAL A 76 -2.32 -1.20 -1.37
N PHE A 77 -1.89 -2.27 -2.06
CA PHE A 77 -1.89 -3.62 -1.51
C PHE A 77 -1.02 -3.72 -0.25
N ALA A 78 0.19 -3.18 -0.28
CA ALA A 78 1.10 -3.15 0.87
C ALA A 78 0.48 -2.46 2.08
N SER A 79 -0.24 -1.34 1.87
CA SER A 79 -0.92 -0.63 2.96
C SER A 79 -2.01 -1.48 3.63
N ILE A 80 -2.79 -2.22 2.84
CA ILE A 80 -3.84 -3.13 3.33
C ILE A 80 -3.19 -4.24 4.15
N VAL A 81 -2.13 -4.87 3.61
CA VAL A 81 -1.40 -5.95 4.30
C VAL A 81 -0.84 -5.46 5.64
N MET A 82 -0.15 -4.32 5.65
CA MET A 82 0.40 -3.73 6.87
C MET A 82 -0.69 -3.48 7.91
N ASN A 83 -1.83 -2.97 7.46
CA ASN A 83 -2.94 -2.67 8.34
C ASN A 83 -3.61 -3.92 8.92
N THR A 84 -3.73 -4.99 8.12
CA THR A 84 -4.16 -6.32 8.58
C THR A 84 -3.18 -6.88 9.61
N ILE A 85 -1.87 -6.75 9.41
CA ILE A 85 -0.85 -7.18 10.39
C ILE A 85 -1.03 -6.43 11.71
N VAL A 86 -1.19 -5.11 11.68
CA VAL A 86 -1.41 -4.30 12.89
C VAL A 86 -2.71 -4.69 13.59
N TYR A 87 -3.78 -4.95 12.84
CA TYR A 87 -5.05 -5.44 13.39
C TYR A 87 -4.87 -6.78 14.12
N LEU A 88 -4.24 -7.75 13.47
CA LEU A 88 -3.98 -9.08 14.05
C LEU A 88 -3.13 -8.96 15.31
N TYR A 89 -2.07 -8.14 15.28
CA TYR A 89 -1.22 -7.89 16.44
C TYR A 89 -2.00 -7.32 17.62
N ARG A 90 -2.84 -6.28 17.40
CA ARG A 90 -3.68 -5.70 18.45
C ARG A 90 -4.66 -6.72 19.04
N ARG A 91 -5.26 -7.56 18.18
CA ARG A 91 -6.22 -8.59 18.59
C ARG A 91 -5.54 -9.69 19.43
N ILE A 92 -4.36 -10.14 19.04
CA ILE A 92 -3.58 -11.14 19.79
C ILE A 92 -3.16 -10.57 21.15
N LYS A 93 -2.63 -9.34 21.18
CA LYS A 93 -2.23 -8.66 22.42
C LYS A 93 -3.39 -8.50 23.40
N GLN A 94 -4.58 -8.16 22.91
CA GLN A 94 -5.80 -8.08 23.73
C GLN A 94 -6.18 -9.44 24.33
N LYS A 95 -6.14 -10.52 23.54
CA LYS A 95 -6.43 -11.88 24.03
C LYS A 95 -5.45 -12.35 25.11
N ILE A 96 -4.17 -11.97 25.00
CA ILE A 96 -3.15 -12.32 26.01
C ILE A 96 -3.40 -11.53 27.31
N LYS A 97 -3.74 -10.24 27.23
CA LYS A 97 -3.99 -9.39 28.41
C LYS A 97 -5.29 -9.77 29.15
N SER A 98 -6.25 -10.38 28.46
CA SER A 98 -7.51 -10.83 29.06
C SER A 98 -7.45 -12.23 29.69
N ARG A 99 -6.32 -12.92 29.59
CA ARG A 99 -6.01 -14.16 30.32
C ARG A 99 -5.17 -13.83 31.54
#